data_AF-A0AAU6MU56-F1
#
_entry.id   AF-A0AAU6MU56-F1
#
_cell.length_a   1.000
_cell.length_b   1.000
_cell.length_c   1.000
_cell.angle_alpha   90.00
_cell.angle_beta   90.00
_cell.angle_gamma   90.00
#
_symmetry.space_group_name_H-M   'P 1'
#
loop_
_entity.id
_entity.type
_entity.pdbx_description
1 polymer ?
#
loop_
_entity_poly.entity_id
_entity_poly.type
_entity_poly.pdbx_seq_one_letter_code
_entity_poly.pdbx_strand_id
1 'polypeptide(L)'
;MSDPVNRSLAAAAAAAVSPAQAADASRPALKVSALIESGADKSARDEGGCTPLHDAVRTPRGSRDAPPAAVVPARFGHPPMKPGPLPIDMVAARRVVAARRVRMSEARAAAGVPDESEWLTELVRPEFKSFEDFVSGPRCHDDPDRLSLIPGLCAEILGDDVGTERALTGDQELDVPFFHHGDLVVDGNLDVAAEFVVTGSLRVSGILADSGPDSVVAIGGDVRARAVHTDGAMSVGGDIEAEVVYGYYHYRMLRAGTIRARLVIDDEHHTDAVVQANTYFDADHYQQGYGNGVQEVLRELLVDEVFANDEDEEEEHLYRELLFERLRKGEPVFRTSSSAEARRRHEANTTGPCPGCVSC
;
A
#
# COMPACT_ATOMS: atom_id res chain seq x y z
N MET A 1 -27.19 -18.12 1.05
CA MET A 1 -27.53 -18.93 2.24
C MET A 1 -26.23 -19.48 2.80
N SER A 2 -25.60 -18.75 3.72
CA SER A 2 -24.32 -19.16 4.31
C SER A 2 -24.49 -20.38 5.20
N ASP A 3 -23.58 -21.35 5.07
CA ASP A 3 -23.56 -22.60 5.84
C ASP A 3 -23.52 -22.29 7.36
N PRO A 4 -24.41 -22.89 8.19
CA PRO A 4 -24.41 -22.69 9.64
C PRO A 4 -23.07 -23.07 10.32
N VAL A 5 -22.26 -23.94 9.71
CA VAL A 5 -20.93 -24.31 10.21
C VAL A 5 -19.95 -23.12 10.10
N ASN A 6 -19.98 -22.38 8.99
CA ASN A 6 -19.08 -21.24 8.76
C ASN A 6 -19.47 -20.01 9.58
N ARG A 7 -20.78 -19.79 9.85
CA ARG A 7 -21.22 -18.76 10.81
C ARG A 7 -20.74 -19.04 12.23
N SER A 8 -20.64 -20.31 12.61
CA SER A 8 -20.15 -20.72 13.93
C SER A 8 -18.63 -20.52 14.08
N LEU A 9 -17.87 -20.64 12.98
CA LEU A 9 -16.42 -20.37 12.94
C LEU A 9 -16.12 -18.88 13.12
N ALA A 10 -16.83 -18.00 12.41
CA ALA A 10 -16.67 -16.55 12.54
C ALA A 10 -16.95 -16.06 13.98
N ALA A 11 -18.03 -16.56 14.61
CA ALA A 11 -18.35 -16.23 16.00
C ALA A 11 -17.30 -16.76 17.00
N ALA A 12 -16.72 -17.95 16.75
CA ALA A 12 -15.67 -18.51 17.60
C ALA A 12 -14.34 -17.76 17.46
N ALA A 13 -14.00 -17.31 16.25
CA ALA A 13 -12.81 -16.49 15.99
C ALA A 13 -12.90 -15.12 16.68
N ALA A 14 -14.05 -14.44 16.60
CA ALA A 14 -14.27 -13.16 17.30
C ALA A 14 -14.17 -13.28 18.83
N ALA A 15 -14.62 -14.41 19.39
CA ALA A 15 -14.54 -14.67 20.83
C ALA A 15 -13.11 -14.96 21.32
N ALA A 16 -12.21 -15.46 20.46
CA ALA A 16 -10.82 -15.75 20.81
C ALA A 16 -9.95 -14.49 21.00
N VAL A 17 -10.37 -13.35 20.44
CA VAL A 17 -9.61 -12.08 20.44
C VAL A 17 -10.09 -11.11 21.54
N SER A 18 -11.22 -11.39 22.19
CA SER A 18 -11.78 -10.55 23.26
C SER A 18 -11.02 -10.68 24.60
N PRO A 19 -10.48 -9.60 25.21
CA PRO A 19 -9.73 -9.68 26.47
C PRO A 19 -10.57 -9.93 27.73
N ALA A 20 -11.91 -10.06 27.63
CA ALA A 20 -12.81 -10.02 28.78
C ALA A 20 -13.11 -11.38 29.45
N GLN A 21 -12.44 -12.47 29.10
CA GLN A 21 -12.55 -13.75 29.81
C GLN A 21 -11.18 -14.40 30.05
N ALA A 22 -10.35 -13.74 30.86
CA ALA A 22 -9.04 -14.24 31.31
C ALA A 22 -9.11 -15.45 32.28
N ALA A 23 -10.17 -16.26 32.24
CA ALA A 23 -10.28 -17.46 33.07
C ALA A 23 -10.11 -18.78 32.29
N ASP A 24 -10.16 -18.79 30.96
CA ASP A 24 -9.86 -20.01 30.19
C ASP A 24 -9.57 -19.74 28.70
N ALA A 25 -8.35 -19.28 28.40
CA ALA A 25 -7.88 -19.06 27.03
C ALA A 25 -7.84 -20.35 26.17
N SER A 26 -8.01 -21.54 26.77
CA SER A 26 -7.99 -22.80 26.05
C SER A 26 -9.31 -23.09 25.31
N ARG A 27 -10.45 -22.61 25.82
CA ARG A 27 -11.79 -22.97 25.29
C ARG A 27 -12.15 -22.35 23.93
N PRO A 28 -11.81 -21.09 23.60
CA PRO A 28 -12.07 -20.52 22.28
C PRO A 28 -11.18 -21.13 21.20
N ALA A 29 -9.88 -21.30 21.50
CA ALA A 29 -8.92 -21.92 20.59
C ALA A 29 -9.28 -23.39 20.29
N LEU A 30 -9.69 -24.17 21.31
CA LEU A 30 -10.17 -25.54 21.12
C LEU A 30 -11.45 -25.62 20.27
N LYS A 31 -12.32 -24.61 20.31
CA LYS A 31 -13.52 -24.54 19.46
C LYS A 31 -13.21 -24.20 18.02
N VAL A 32 -12.28 -23.27 17.77
CA VAL A 32 -11.84 -22.93 16.41
C VAL A 32 -11.14 -24.13 15.76
N SER A 33 -10.24 -24.80 16.47
CA SER A 33 -9.60 -26.03 15.98
C SER A 33 -10.60 -27.15 15.70
N ALA A 34 -11.57 -27.39 16.60
CA ALA A 34 -12.60 -28.41 16.38
C ALA A 34 -13.51 -28.10 15.17
N LEU A 35 -13.79 -26.83 14.90
CA LEU A 35 -14.59 -26.41 13.74
C LEU A 35 -13.81 -26.61 12.43
N ILE A 36 -12.51 -26.26 12.41
CA ILE A 36 -11.63 -26.52 11.26
C ILE A 36 -11.49 -28.02 11.01
N GLU A 37 -11.33 -28.82 12.07
CA GLU A 37 -11.27 -30.30 11.98
C GLU A 37 -12.61 -30.91 11.50
N SER A 38 -13.74 -30.25 11.77
CA SER A 38 -15.05 -30.65 11.26
C SER A 38 -15.33 -30.21 9.82
N GLY A 39 -14.36 -29.59 9.14
CA GLY A 39 -14.45 -29.19 7.74
C GLY A 39 -14.96 -27.76 7.52
N ALA A 40 -14.96 -26.92 8.56
CA ALA A 40 -15.26 -25.50 8.39
C ALA A 40 -14.21 -24.86 7.47
N ASP A 41 -14.69 -24.17 6.43
CA ASP A 41 -13.82 -23.54 5.45
C ASP A 41 -13.30 -22.22 6.01
N LYS A 42 -12.02 -22.22 6.42
CA LYS A 42 -11.30 -21.05 6.94
C LYS A 42 -11.19 -19.90 5.92
N SER A 43 -11.45 -20.16 4.65
CA SER A 43 -11.45 -19.17 3.57
C SER A 43 -12.86 -18.74 3.14
N ALA A 44 -13.90 -19.28 3.77
CA ALA A 44 -15.28 -18.92 3.48
C ALA A 44 -15.48 -17.42 3.63
N ARG A 45 -16.10 -16.80 2.61
CA ARG A 45 -16.40 -15.38 2.62
C ARG A 45 -17.88 -15.17 2.97
N ASP A 46 -18.15 -14.17 3.80
CA ASP A 46 -19.52 -13.76 4.10
C ASP A 46 -20.13 -12.93 2.95
N GLU A 47 -21.34 -12.41 3.16
CA GLU A 47 -22.04 -11.59 2.16
C GLU A 47 -21.31 -10.25 1.88
N GLY A 48 -20.40 -9.84 2.75
CA GLY A 48 -19.50 -8.69 2.59
C GLY A 48 -18.11 -9.06 2.06
N GLY A 49 -17.88 -10.30 1.62
CA GLY A 49 -16.58 -10.75 1.13
C GLY A 49 -15.52 -10.97 2.23
N CYS A 50 -15.88 -10.80 3.49
CA CYS A 50 -14.99 -10.94 4.64
C CYS A 50 -14.78 -12.41 4.99
N THR A 51 -13.54 -12.75 5.38
CA THR A 51 -13.22 -14.09 5.89
C THR A 51 -13.39 -14.07 7.40
N PRO A 52 -13.47 -15.23 8.07
CA PRO A 52 -13.44 -15.29 9.52
C PRO A 52 -12.24 -14.55 10.14
N LEU A 53 -11.13 -14.41 9.41
CA LEU A 53 -9.96 -13.64 9.84
C LEU A 53 -10.16 -12.13 9.70
N HIS A 54 -10.78 -11.66 8.61
CA HIS A 54 -11.15 -10.25 8.45
C HIS A 54 -12.04 -9.77 9.62
N ASP A 55 -13.02 -10.59 10.03
CA ASP A 55 -13.88 -10.27 11.18
C ASP A 55 -13.16 -10.30 12.52
N ALA A 56 -12.19 -11.21 12.70
CA ALA A 56 -11.39 -11.29 13.92
C ALA A 56 -10.52 -10.03 14.13
N VAL A 57 -10.08 -9.41 13.04
CA VAL A 57 -9.26 -8.18 13.05
C VAL A 57 -10.12 -6.92 13.15
N ARG A 58 -11.34 -6.93 12.59
CA ARG A 58 -12.32 -5.82 12.61
C ARG A 58 -12.98 -5.55 13.97
N THR A 59 -12.45 -6.08 15.07
CA THR A 59 -12.97 -5.75 16.41
C THR A 59 -12.06 -4.75 17.15
N PRO A 60 -12.18 -3.43 16.90
CA PRO A 60 -11.75 -2.43 17.85
C PRO A 60 -12.65 -2.44 19.09
N ARG A 61 -12.01 -2.25 20.24
CA ARG A 61 -12.63 -2.03 21.54
C ARG A 61 -13.55 -0.81 21.46
N GLY A 62 -14.72 -0.92 22.10
CA GLY A 62 -15.86 -0.06 21.82
C GLY A 62 -15.67 1.45 22.01
N SER A 63 -16.15 2.20 21.04
CA SER A 63 -17.16 3.26 21.18
C SER A 63 -17.78 3.52 19.80
N ARG A 64 -18.98 4.11 19.82
CA ARG A 64 -20.05 4.04 18.83
C ARG A 64 -19.78 4.69 17.46
N ASP A 65 -20.52 4.15 16.49
CA ASP A 65 -20.97 4.70 15.20
C ASP A 65 -19.89 4.99 14.14
N ALA A 66 -19.83 4.10 13.13
CA ALA A 66 -19.22 4.32 11.82
C ALA A 66 -20.28 3.96 10.75
N PRO A 67 -20.43 4.76 9.67
CA PRO A 67 -21.49 4.62 8.67
C PRO A 67 -21.28 3.38 7.76
N PRO A 68 -22.28 2.98 6.94
CA PRO A 68 -22.28 1.68 6.27
C PRO A 68 -21.23 1.58 5.17
N ALA A 69 -20.65 0.38 5.07
CA ALA A 69 -19.66 -0.03 4.08
C ALA A 69 -20.08 0.34 2.64
N ALA A 70 -19.30 1.21 2.01
CA ALA A 70 -19.36 1.48 0.59
C ALA A 70 -18.58 0.40 -0.19
N VAL A 71 -19.35 -0.38 -0.96
CA VAL A 71 -19.01 -1.09 -2.20
C VAL A 71 -17.52 -1.29 -2.50
N VAL A 72 -16.98 -2.46 -2.14
CA VAL A 72 -15.76 -2.98 -2.79
C VAL A 72 -16.11 -3.28 -4.25
N PRO A 73 -15.44 -2.69 -5.26
CA PRO A 73 -15.76 -2.99 -6.65
C PRO A 73 -15.50 -4.47 -6.94
N ALA A 74 -16.37 -5.05 -7.76
CA ALA A 74 -16.39 -6.46 -8.09
C ALA A 74 -15.03 -6.95 -8.63
N ARG A 75 -14.50 -7.99 -8.00
CA ARG A 75 -13.30 -8.73 -8.40
C ARG A 75 -13.47 -9.30 -9.81
N PHE A 76 -12.77 -8.72 -10.80
CA PHE A 76 -12.60 -9.36 -12.10
C PHE A 76 -11.44 -10.35 -12.01
N GLY A 77 -11.76 -11.65 -11.98
CA GLY A 77 -10.74 -12.69 -11.95
C GLY A 77 -9.94 -12.72 -13.25
N HIS A 78 -8.69 -12.31 -13.20
CA HIS A 78 -7.71 -12.53 -14.27
C HIS A 78 -6.99 -13.88 -14.05
N PRO A 79 -6.62 -14.60 -15.12
CA PRO A 79 -5.96 -15.90 -14.98
C PRO A 79 -4.59 -15.74 -14.28
N PRO A 80 -4.27 -16.59 -13.27
CA PRO A 80 -3.03 -16.48 -12.52
C PRO A 80 -1.78 -16.82 -13.35
N MET A 81 -0.71 -16.10 -13.02
CA MET A 81 0.67 -16.21 -13.48
C MET A 81 1.30 -17.60 -13.18
N LYS A 82 2.13 -18.17 -14.10
CA LYS A 82 3.06 -19.28 -13.78
C LYS A 82 4.39 -19.17 -14.54
N PRO A 83 5.48 -18.82 -13.85
CA PRO A 83 6.49 -19.80 -13.48
C PRO A 83 6.49 -20.02 -11.96
N GLY A 84 7.00 -21.17 -11.50
CA GLY A 84 7.10 -21.46 -10.07
C GLY A 84 8.08 -20.53 -9.34
N PRO A 85 8.11 -20.58 -8.00
CA PRO A 85 8.94 -19.70 -7.19
C PRO A 85 10.43 -19.84 -7.55
N LEU A 86 11.15 -18.73 -7.65
CA LEU A 86 12.54 -18.70 -8.11
C LEU A 86 13.48 -19.32 -7.06
N PRO A 87 14.18 -20.44 -7.36
CA PRO A 87 15.04 -21.08 -6.36
C PRO A 87 16.16 -20.18 -5.87
N ILE A 88 16.48 -20.27 -4.58
CA ILE A 88 17.62 -19.58 -3.96
C ILE A 88 18.75 -20.55 -3.61
N ASP A 89 19.97 -20.20 -3.99
CA ASP A 89 21.18 -20.88 -3.50
C ASP A 89 21.58 -20.27 -2.15
N MET A 90 21.24 -20.96 -1.07
CA MET A 90 21.54 -20.50 0.30
C MET A 90 23.04 -20.45 0.62
N VAL A 91 23.89 -21.20 -0.09
CA VAL A 91 25.35 -21.11 0.07
C VAL A 91 25.86 -19.82 -0.57
N ALA A 92 25.39 -19.51 -1.78
CA ALA A 92 25.68 -18.24 -2.44
C ALA A 92 25.15 -17.05 -1.62
N ALA A 93 23.91 -17.13 -1.13
CA ALA A 93 23.28 -16.10 -0.31
C ALA A 93 24.11 -15.76 0.93
N ARG A 94 24.56 -16.77 1.68
CA ARG A 94 25.42 -16.59 2.86
C ARG A 94 26.76 -15.94 2.53
N ARG A 95 27.36 -16.33 1.41
CA ARG A 95 28.63 -15.74 0.95
C ARG A 95 28.47 -14.25 0.63
N VAL A 96 27.42 -13.90 -0.11
CA VAL A 96 27.10 -12.51 -0.47
C VAL A 96 26.80 -11.67 0.76
N VAL A 97 25.95 -12.17 1.66
CA VAL A 97 25.63 -11.51 2.93
C VAL A 97 26.89 -11.27 3.77
N ALA A 98 27.77 -12.26 3.90
CA ALA A 98 29.01 -12.09 4.65
C ALA A 98 29.91 -11.01 4.03
N ALA A 99 30.05 -11.01 2.70
CA ALA A 99 30.83 -9.99 1.99
C ALA A 99 30.21 -8.58 2.12
N ARG A 100 28.88 -8.47 2.04
CA ARG A 100 28.17 -7.19 2.21
C ARG A 100 28.28 -6.67 3.64
N ARG A 101 28.19 -7.55 4.64
CA ARG A 101 28.42 -7.21 6.05
C ARG A 101 29.82 -6.62 6.27
N VAL A 102 30.87 -7.26 5.74
CA VAL A 102 32.25 -6.74 5.85
C VAL A 102 32.35 -5.34 5.24
N ARG A 103 31.87 -5.16 4.00
CA ARG A 103 31.87 -3.84 3.33
C ARG A 103 31.10 -2.79 4.14
N MET A 104 29.95 -3.14 4.71
CA MET A 104 29.13 -2.23 5.51
C MET A 104 29.81 -1.87 6.84
N SER A 105 30.42 -2.83 7.51
CA SER A 105 31.18 -2.63 8.75
C SER A 105 32.37 -1.69 8.53
N GLU A 106 33.13 -1.90 7.46
CA GLU A 106 34.24 -1.03 7.07
C GLU A 106 33.78 0.40 6.75
N ALA A 107 32.68 0.55 6.03
CA ALA A 107 32.11 1.86 5.71
C ALA A 107 31.62 2.61 6.97
N ARG A 108 30.95 1.92 7.91
CA ARG A 108 30.48 2.52 9.16
C ARG A 108 31.64 2.90 10.08
N ALA A 109 32.68 2.05 10.15
CA ALA A 109 33.91 2.37 10.88
C ALA A 109 34.60 3.61 10.30
N ALA A 110 34.69 3.73 8.97
CA ALA A 110 35.23 4.91 8.30
C ALA A 110 34.41 6.19 8.56
N ALA A 111 33.09 6.05 8.71
CA ALA A 111 32.18 7.15 9.03
C ALA A 111 32.11 7.48 10.54
N GLY A 112 32.74 6.69 11.41
CA GLY A 112 32.67 6.87 12.87
C GLY A 112 31.30 6.56 13.48
N VAL A 113 30.47 5.76 12.79
CA VAL A 113 29.11 5.40 13.19
C VAL A 113 29.11 3.97 13.76
N PRO A 114 28.29 3.64 14.78
CA PRO A 114 28.18 2.28 15.29
C PRO A 114 27.89 1.25 14.19
N ASP A 115 28.55 0.09 14.27
CA ASP A 115 28.33 -1.02 13.35
C ASP A 115 27.12 -1.84 13.79
N GLU A 116 26.06 -1.76 13.01
CA GLU A 116 24.83 -2.53 13.21
C GLU A 116 24.68 -3.65 12.17
N SER A 117 25.73 -3.97 11.40
CA SER A 117 25.65 -4.89 10.25
C SER A 117 25.35 -6.35 10.58
N GLU A 118 25.27 -6.71 11.86
CA GLU A 118 25.00 -8.07 12.31
C GLU A 118 23.65 -8.61 11.83
N TRP A 119 22.64 -7.73 11.71
CA TRP A 119 21.28 -8.12 11.26
C TRP A 119 21.28 -8.78 9.86
N LEU A 120 22.23 -8.44 8.98
CA LEU A 120 22.36 -9.07 7.66
C LEU A 120 22.58 -10.59 7.79
N THR A 121 23.34 -11.02 8.80
CA THR A 121 23.60 -12.45 9.05
C THR A 121 22.31 -13.17 9.48
N GLU A 122 21.42 -12.48 10.19
CA GLU A 122 20.14 -13.05 10.62
C GLU A 122 19.15 -13.26 9.47
N LEU A 123 19.29 -12.54 8.34
CA LEU A 123 18.46 -12.74 7.15
C LEU A 123 18.64 -14.13 6.55
N VAL A 124 19.86 -14.65 6.51
CA VAL A 124 20.22 -15.93 5.84
C VAL A 124 20.41 -17.08 6.83
N ARG A 125 20.01 -16.86 8.09
CA ARG A 125 20.04 -17.89 9.14
C ARG A 125 19.01 -18.99 8.90
N PRO A 126 17.74 -18.70 8.52
CA PRO A 126 16.81 -19.73 8.08
C PRO A 126 17.23 -20.36 6.75
N GLU A 127 16.70 -21.55 6.46
CA GLU A 127 16.81 -22.17 5.14
C GLU A 127 15.58 -21.81 4.30
N PHE A 128 15.80 -21.14 3.17
CA PHE A 128 14.74 -20.77 2.23
C PHE A 128 14.84 -21.60 0.96
N LYS A 129 13.71 -21.88 0.31
CA LYS A 129 13.68 -22.66 -0.93
C LYS A 129 13.61 -21.77 -2.16
N SER A 130 13.10 -20.55 -2.00
CA SER A 130 12.99 -19.58 -3.08
C SER A 130 13.23 -18.14 -2.61
N PHE A 131 13.34 -17.22 -3.56
CA PHE A 131 13.41 -15.80 -3.27
C PHE A 131 12.12 -15.26 -2.69
N GLU A 132 10.96 -15.76 -3.12
CA GLU A 132 9.66 -15.43 -2.53
C GLU A 132 9.62 -15.83 -1.04
N ASP A 133 10.09 -17.04 -0.70
CA ASP A 133 10.23 -17.46 0.70
C ASP A 133 11.19 -16.55 1.48
N PHE A 134 12.29 -16.13 0.84
CA PHE A 134 13.32 -15.27 1.46
C PHE A 134 12.81 -13.86 1.76
N VAL A 135 12.15 -13.21 0.78
CA VAL A 135 11.67 -11.84 0.95
C VAL A 135 10.48 -11.75 1.90
N SER A 136 9.67 -12.82 2.03
CA SER A 136 8.59 -12.93 3.02
C SER A 136 9.07 -13.28 4.44
N GLY A 137 10.38 -13.37 4.63
CA GLY A 137 10.96 -13.70 5.92
C GLY A 137 10.61 -12.63 6.97
N PRO A 138 10.31 -13.01 8.22
CA PRO A 138 9.78 -12.11 9.25
C PRO A 138 10.70 -10.96 9.69
N ARG A 139 11.88 -10.80 9.08
CA ARG A 139 12.87 -9.76 9.44
C ARG A 139 13.10 -8.73 8.32
N CYS A 140 12.47 -8.90 7.17
CA CYS A 140 12.65 -8.02 6.02
C CYS A 140 11.87 -6.71 6.15
N HIS A 141 10.93 -6.61 7.10
CA HIS A 141 9.85 -5.61 7.09
C HIS A 141 9.71 -4.78 8.37
N ASP A 142 10.54 -5.02 9.38
CA ASP A 142 10.48 -4.33 10.68
C ASP A 142 11.16 -2.94 10.65
N ASP A 143 11.97 -2.66 9.63
CA ASP A 143 12.86 -1.49 9.55
C ASP A 143 12.94 -0.98 8.10
N PRO A 144 12.50 0.27 7.82
CA PRO A 144 12.53 0.87 6.48
C PRO A 144 13.94 0.92 5.86
N ASP A 145 14.98 1.10 6.68
CA ASP A 145 16.36 1.13 6.20
C ASP A 145 16.78 -0.24 5.68
N ARG A 146 16.30 -1.32 6.29
CA ARG A 146 16.57 -2.69 5.84
C ARG A 146 15.81 -3.02 4.57
N LEU A 147 14.57 -2.57 4.47
CA LEU A 147 13.72 -2.82 3.30
C LEU A 147 14.38 -2.33 2.01
N SER A 148 14.96 -1.13 2.04
CA SER A 148 15.66 -0.53 0.90
C SER A 148 16.86 -1.34 0.40
N LEU A 149 17.44 -2.20 1.24
CA LEU A 149 18.62 -3.00 0.93
C LEU A 149 18.28 -4.37 0.34
N ILE A 150 17.02 -4.82 0.45
CA ILE A 150 16.58 -6.16 0.00
C ILE A 150 16.73 -6.34 -1.52
N PRO A 151 16.24 -5.44 -2.39
CA PRO A 151 16.36 -5.62 -3.84
C PRO A 151 17.83 -5.78 -4.29
N GLY A 152 18.72 -4.92 -3.79
CA GLY A 152 20.15 -4.98 -4.08
C GLY A 152 20.82 -6.25 -3.53
N LEU A 153 20.39 -6.73 -2.35
CA LEU A 153 20.90 -8.01 -1.83
C LEU A 153 20.52 -9.16 -2.76
N CYS A 154 19.25 -9.23 -3.17
CA CYS A 154 18.77 -10.27 -4.06
C CYS A 154 19.47 -10.24 -5.42
N ALA A 155 19.71 -9.04 -5.96
CA ALA A 155 20.48 -8.86 -7.19
C ALA A 155 21.90 -9.41 -7.07
N GLU A 156 22.62 -9.07 -5.99
CA GLU A 156 23.98 -9.57 -5.73
C GLU A 156 24.03 -11.11 -5.59
N ILE A 157 22.99 -11.73 -5.03
CA ILE A 157 22.89 -13.20 -4.89
C ILE A 157 22.71 -13.87 -6.25
N LEU A 158 21.86 -13.29 -7.11
CA LEU A 158 21.55 -13.83 -8.45
C LEU A 158 22.60 -13.46 -9.51
N GLY A 159 23.39 -12.42 -9.26
CA GLY A 159 24.28 -11.80 -10.23
C GLY A 159 23.60 -10.60 -10.90
N ASP A 160 24.24 -9.43 -10.81
CA ASP A 160 23.70 -8.15 -11.28
C ASP A 160 23.45 -8.13 -12.80
N ASP A 161 24.21 -8.91 -13.57
CA ASP A 161 24.14 -8.99 -15.04
C ASP A 161 23.11 -10.01 -15.56
N VAL A 162 22.43 -10.73 -14.67
CA VAL A 162 21.50 -11.82 -15.01
C VAL A 162 20.03 -11.36 -14.98
N GLY A 163 19.76 -10.11 -14.58
CA GLY A 163 18.41 -9.56 -14.54
C GLY A 163 17.73 -9.58 -15.91
N THR A 164 16.44 -9.90 -15.93
CA THR A 164 15.65 -9.93 -17.17
C THR A 164 14.49 -8.96 -17.08
N GLU A 165 14.15 -8.30 -18.18
CA GLU A 165 12.88 -7.59 -18.27
C GLU A 165 11.73 -8.61 -18.38
N ARG A 166 10.67 -8.39 -17.60
CA ARG A 166 9.43 -9.17 -17.68
C ARG A 166 8.25 -8.24 -17.91
N ALA A 167 7.39 -8.60 -18.85
CA ALA A 167 6.13 -7.92 -19.11
C ALA A 167 4.93 -8.74 -18.62
N LEU A 168 4.02 -8.10 -17.89
CA LEU A 168 2.70 -8.59 -17.50
C LEU A 168 1.64 -7.75 -18.22
N THR A 169 0.55 -8.37 -18.64
CA THR A 169 -0.52 -7.70 -19.40
C THR A 169 -1.85 -7.83 -18.69
N GLY A 170 -2.64 -6.76 -18.70
CA GLY A 170 -3.88 -6.64 -17.96
C GLY A 170 -3.63 -6.32 -16.49
N ASP A 171 -4.72 -6.09 -15.77
CA ASP A 171 -4.67 -5.78 -14.34
C ASP A 171 -4.16 -6.97 -13.54
N GLN A 172 -3.26 -6.70 -12.60
CA GLN A 172 -2.61 -7.69 -11.74
C GLN A 172 -3.05 -7.46 -10.29
N GLU A 173 -3.49 -8.51 -9.62
CA GLU A 173 -3.72 -8.55 -8.17
C GLU A 173 -2.74 -9.57 -7.58
N LEU A 174 -1.84 -9.12 -6.72
CA LEU A 174 -0.81 -9.93 -6.10
C LEU A 174 -1.06 -10.01 -4.61
N ASP A 175 -1.71 -11.10 -4.20
CA ASP A 175 -2.06 -11.42 -2.80
C ASP A 175 -1.14 -12.48 -2.18
N VAL A 176 -0.06 -12.82 -2.89
CA VAL A 176 1.00 -13.72 -2.44
C VAL A 176 2.37 -13.10 -2.72
N PRO A 177 3.41 -13.50 -1.97
CA PRO A 177 4.75 -12.99 -2.18
C PRO A 177 5.22 -13.11 -3.63
N PHE A 178 5.73 -12.02 -4.16
CA PHE A 178 6.21 -11.90 -5.52
C PHE A 178 7.66 -11.40 -5.54
N PHE A 179 8.48 -12.09 -6.32
CA PHE A 179 9.86 -11.70 -6.57
C PHE A 179 10.15 -11.70 -8.08
N HIS A 180 10.86 -10.66 -8.54
CA HIS A 180 11.40 -10.61 -9.90
C HIS A 180 12.82 -10.02 -9.91
N HIS A 181 13.72 -10.66 -10.67
CA HIS A 181 15.08 -10.18 -10.89
C HIS A 181 15.21 -9.50 -12.26
N GLY A 182 15.51 -8.20 -12.25
CA GLY A 182 15.51 -7.30 -13.41
C GLY A 182 14.30 -6.37 -13.41
N ASP A 183 14.02 -5.80 -14.58
CA ASP A 183 12.93 -4.82 -14.74
C ASP A 183 11.57 -5.50 -14.89
N LEU A 184 10.52 -4.87 -14.38
CA LEU A 184 9.14 -5.33 -14.52
C LEU A 184 8.28 -4.26 -15.20
N VAL A 185 7.53 -4.68 -16.20
CA VAL A 185 6.54 -3.87 -16.89
C VAL A 185 5.17 -4.49 -16.70
N VAL A 186 4.20 -3.70 -16.24
CA VAL A 186 2.79 -4.07 -16.13
C VAL A 186 1.97 -3.16 -17.04
N ASP A 187 1.39 -3.75 -18.09
CA ASP A 187 0.42 -3.07 -18.94
C ASP A 187 -0.99 -3.23 -18.38
N GLY A 188 -1.30 -2.45 -17.37
CA GLY A 188 -2.54 -2.48 -16.60
C GLY A 188 -2.37 -1.81 -15.23
N ASN A 189 -3.32 -2.02 -14.34
CA ASN A 189 -3.20 -1.70 -12.92
C ASN A 189 -2.43 -2.81 -12.17
N LEU A 190 -1.74 -2.46 -11.10
CA LEU A 190 -1.01 -3.37 -10.22
C LEU A 190 -1.44 -3.13 -8.78
N ASP A 191 -2.20 -4.09 -8.25
CA ASP A 191 -2.63 -4.16 -6.85
C ASP A 191 -1.75 -5.15 -6.10
N VAL A 192 -1.10 -4.67 -5.04
CA VAL A 192 -0.22 -5.46 -4.18
C VAL A 192 -0.83 -5.52 -2.79
N ALA A 193 -1.00 -6.74 -2.27
CA ALA A 193 -1.50 -7.03 -0.94
C ALA A 193 -0.59 -8.00 -0.16
N ALA A 194 0.62 -8.25 -0.68
CA ALA A 194 1.65 -9.10 -0.08
C ALA A 194 3.04 -8.51 -0.35
N GLU A 195 4.10 -9.24 0.01
CA GLU A 195 5.47 -8.87 -0.27
C GLU A 195 5.73 -8.82 -1.77
N PHE A 196 6.26 -7.70 -2.26
CA PHE A 196 6.52 -7.48 -3.67
C PHE A 196 7.90 -6.88 -3.85
N VAL A 197 8.80 -7.65 -4.45
CA VAL A 197 10.19 -7.26 -4.64
C VAL A 197 10.58 -7.35 -6.11
N VAL A 198 11.08 -6.23 -6.65
CA VAL A 198 11.67 -6.13 -7.99
C VAL A 198 13.08 -5.57 -7.85
N THR A 199 14.09 -6.30 -8.36
CA THR A 199 15.48 -5.83 -8.22
C THR A 199 15.84 -4.69 -9.17
N GLY A 200 15.15 -4.56 -10.30
CA GLY A 200 15.28 -3.46 -11.25
C GLY A 200 14.20 -2.39 -11.09
N SER A 201 13.86 -1.75 -12.20
CA SER A 201 12.82 -0.71 -12.28
C SER A 201 11.43 -1.31 -12.52
N LEU A 202 10.41 -0.60 -12.05
CA LEU A 202 9.01 -0.97 -12.22
C LEU A 202 8.28 0.07 -13.07
N ARG A 203 7.66 -0.38 -14.16
CA ARG A 203 6.77 0.44 -14.98
C ARG A 203 5.36 -0.13 -14.93
N VAL A 204 4.39 0.69 -14.54
CA VAL A 204 2.96 0.35 -14.56
C VAL A 204 2.25 1.35 -15.47
N SER A 205 1.51 0.89 -16.47
CA SER A 205 0.78 1.82 -17.36
C SER A 205 -0.43 2.46 -16.67
N GLY A 206 -1.03 1.75 -15.71
CA GLY A 206 -2.09 2.23 -14.83
C GLY A 206 -1.59 2.63 -13.44
N ILE A 207 -2.29 2.18 -12.41
CA ILE A 207 -2.02 2.51 -11.00
C ILE A 207 -1.15 1.43 -10.34
N LEU A 208 -0.15 1.84 -9.56
CA LEU A 208 0.49 1.00 -8.56
C LEU A 208 -0.17 1.25 -7.21
N ALA A 209 -0.89 0.26 -6.68
CA ALA A 209 -1.57 0.37 -5.40
C ALA A 209 -1.10 -0.72 -4.42
N ASP A 210 -0.42 -0.29 -3.38
CA ASP A 210 -0.10 -1.08 -2.21
C ASP A 210 -1.26 -0.96 -1.21
N SER A 211 -2.06 -2.03 -1.11
CA SER A 211 -3.43 -2.01 -0.55
C SER A 211 -3.58 -2.88 0.71
N GLY A 212 -2.48 -3.20 1.40
CA GLY A 212 -2.47 -3.95 2.65
C GLY A 212 -1.69 -3.21 3.74
N PRO A 213 -2.17 -3.15 5.00
CA PRO A 213 -1.40 -2.55 6.09
C PRO A 213 -0.08 -3.30 6.39
N ASP A 214 0.00 -4.55 5.94
CA ASP A 214 1.16 -5.44 6.09
C ASP A 214 1.87 -5.72 4.76
N SER A 215 1.39 -5.18 3.62
CA SER A 215 2.11 -5.36 2.36
C SER A 215 3.37 -4.50 2.33
N VAL A 216 4.34 -5.03 1.60
CA VAL A 216 5.67 -4.45 1.55
C VAL A 216 6.14 -4.45 0.10
N VAL A 217 6.38 -3.26 -0.42
CA VAL A 217 6.83 -3.03 -1.78
C VAL A 217 8.28 -2.57 -1.76
N ALA A 218 9.19 -3.31 -2.38
CA ALA A 218 10.60 -2.93 -2.52
C ALA A 218 11.05 -3.00 -3.99
N ILE A 219 11.40 -1.84 -4.53
CA ILE A 219 11.85 -1.69 -5.91
C ILE A 219 13.30 -1.20 -5.90
N GLY A 220 14.20 -1.89 -6.58
CA GLY A 220 15.62 -1.53 -6.60
C GLY A 220 15.95 -0.33 -7.48
N GLY A 221 15.21 -0.14 -8.56
CA GLY A 221 15.37 0.96 -9.52
C GLY A 221 14.30 2.03 -9.39
N ASP A 222 13.90 2.59 -10.54
CA ASP A 222 12.88 3.64 -10.62
C ASP A 222 11.46 3.05 -10.67
N VAL A 223 10.49 3.83 -10.22
CA VAL A 223 9.06 3.55 -10.40
C VAL A 223 8.45 4.57 -11.34
N ARG A 224 7.73 4.09 -12.36
CA ARG A 224 6.87 4.94 -13.18
C ARG A 224 5.47 4.36 -13.27
N ALA A 225 4.49 5.15 -12.87
CA ALA A 225 3.07 4.79 -12.90
C ALA A 225 2.21 5.98 -13.33
N ARG A 226 0.94 5.75 -13.64
CA ARG A 226 -0.04 6.85 -13.75
C ARG A 226 -0.29 7.47 -12.38
N ALA A 227 -0.47 6.62 -11.37
CA ALA A 227 -0.60 7.01 -9.98
C ALA A 227 0.03 5.96 -9.07
N VAL A 228 0.50 6.40 -7.91
CA VAL A 228 1.01 5.54 -6.85
C VAL A 228 0.18 5.75 -5.60
N HIS A 229 -0.29 4.65 -5.03
CA HIS A 229 -1.02 4.59 -3.77
C HIS A 229 -0.31 3.62 -2.82
N THR A 230 -0.13 4.00 -1.56
CA THR A 230 0.42 3.09 -0.56
C THR A 230 -0.22 3.31 0.80
N ASP A 231 -0.73 2.21 1.35
CA ASP A 231 -1.16 2.08 2.76
C ASP A 231 -0.06 1.43 3.63
N GLY A 232 0.93 0.82 2.97
CA GLY A 232 1.97 -0.02 3.56
C GLY A 232 3.35 0.62 3.50
N ALA A 233 4.37 -0.24 3.64
CA ALA A 233 5.76 0.18 3.51
C ALA A 233 6.20 0.06 2.05
N MET A 234 6.58 1.17 1.44
CA MET A 234 7.07 1.21 0.07
C MET A 234 8.47 1.83 0.03
N SER A 235 9.43 1.08 -0.50
CA SER A 235 10.80 1.55 -0.72
C SER A 235 11.15 1.46 -2.20
N VAL A 236 11.49 2.60 -2.78
CA VAL A 236 11.99 2.72 -4.15
C VAL A 236 13.45 3.20 -4.07
N GLY A 237 14.37 2.43 -4.66
CA GLY A 237 15.79 2.74 -4.65
C GLY A 237 16.15 3.95 -5.52
N GLY A 238 15.37 4.19 -6.58
CA GLY A 238 15.49 5.33 -7.47
C GLY A 238 14.40 6.38 -7.27
N ASP A 239 13.94 6.97 -8.37
CA ASP A 239 12.92 8.01 -8.38
C ASP A 239 11.52 7.45 -8.65
N ILE A 240 10.48 8.17 -8.20
CA ILE A 240 9.08 7.91 -8.52
C ILE A 240 8.59 8.98 -9.50
N GLU A 241 8.05 8.57 -10.65
CA GLU A 241 7.35 9.42 -11.60
C GLU A 241 5.87 9.01 -11.70
N ALA A 242 4.96 9.90 -11.32
CA ALA A 242 3.52 9.67 -11.41
C ALA A 242 2.73 10.98 -11.60
N GLU A 243 1.45 10.91 -11.98
CA GLU A 243 0.60 12.11 -11.94
C GLU A 243 0.17 12.43 -10.51
N VAL A 244 -0.16 11.39 -9.74
CA VAL A 244 -0.59 11.45 -8.34
C VAL A 244 0.22 10.46 -7.51
N VAL A 245 0.73 10.89 -6.36
CA VAL A 245 1.25 10.01 -5.31
C VAL A 245 0.45 10.27 -4.04
N TYR A 246 -0.08 9.21 -3.45
CA TYR A 246 -0.91 9.27 -2.26
C TYR A 246 -0.41 8.24 -1.24
N GLY A 247 0.17 8.72 -0.15
CA GLY A 247 0.50 7.90 1.01
C GLY A 247 -0.62 8.01 2.04
N TYR A 248 -1.11 6.88 2.55
CA TYR A 248 -2.16 6.84 3.56
C TYR A 248 -1.71 6.03 4.77
N TYR A 249 -2.06 6.48 5.98
CA TYR A 249 -1.91 5.77 7.26
C TYR A 249 -0.56 5.94 8.01
N HIS A 250 -0.66 5.99 9.34
CA HIS A 250 0.36 6.52 10.28
C HIS A 250 1.61 5.71 10.59
N TYR A 251 1.71 4.45 10.18
CA TYR A 251 2.73 3.55 10.74
C TYR A 251 3.76 3.07 9.74
N ARG A 252 3.60 3.42 8.46
CA ARG A 252 4.48 2.97 7.39
C ARG A 252 4.97 4.17 6.59
N MET A 253 6.02 3.93 5.81
CA MET A 253 6.85 4.97 5.21
C MET A 253 6.98 4.73 3.71
N LEU A 254 6.85 5.81 2.94
CA LEU A 254 7.16 5.85 1.52
C LEU A 254 8.54 6.44 1.36
N ARG A 255 9.48 5.65 0.85
CA ARG A 255 10.86 6.10 0.58
C ARG A 255 11.16 6.07 -0.91
N ALA A 256 11.79 7.13 -1.38
CA ALA A 256 12.34 7.24 -2.73
C ALA A 256 13.50 8.24 -2.77
N GLY A 257 14.24 8.30 -3.87
CA GLY A 257 15.18 9.39 -4.13
C GLY A 257 14.43 10.71 -4.33
N THR A 258 13.75 10.84 -5.47
CA THR A 258 12.90 11.98 -5.81
C THR A 258 11.50 11.52 -6.20
N ILE A 259 10.47 12.19 -5.70
CA ILE A 259 9.08 12.03 -6.18
C ILE A 259 8.77 13.18 -7.13
N ARG A 260 8.51 12.87 -8.40
CA ARG A 260 8.07 13.83 -9.42
C ARG A 260 6.62 13.57 -9.76
N ALA A 261 5.75 14.50 -9.35
CA ALA A 261 4.32 14.36 -9.58
C ALA A 261 3.60 15.69 -9.78
N ARG A 262 2.33 15.64 -10.18
CA ARG A 262 1.48 16.84 -10.19
C ARG A 262 0.90 17.09 -8.80
N LEU A 263 0.50 16.02 -8.13
CA LEU A 263 -0.05 16.04 -6.78
C LEU A 263 0.63 14.98 -5.92
N VAL A 264 1.12 15.38 -4.76
CA VAL A 264 1.58 14.48 -3.70
C VAL A 264 0.77 14.79 -2.43
N ILE A 265 0.20 13.77 -1.82
CA ILE A 265 -0.55 13.86 -0.56
C ILE A 265 0.04 12.84 0.40
N ASP A 266 0.52 13.33 1.53
CA ASP A 266 0.83 12.54 2.71
C ASP A 266 -0.37 12.60 3.64
N ASP A 267 -1.30 11.65 3.51
CA ASP A 267 -2.45 11.54 4.41
C ASP A 267 -2.06 10.68 5.60
N GLU A 268 -1.57 11.36 6.64
CA GLU A 268 -1.11 10.70 7.85
C GLU A 268 0.08 9.75 7.61
N HIS A 269 0.65 9.70 6.41
CA HIS A 269 1.75 8.82 6.02
C HIS A 269 3.09 9.57 5.97
N HIS A 270 4.19 8.88 6.28
CA HIS A 270 5.50 9.53 6.28
C HIS A 270 6.25 9.30 4.96
N THR A 271 6.49 10.39 4.21
CA THR A 271 7.31 10.37 3.00
C THR A 271 8.75 10.82 3.27
N ASP A 272 9.71 9.99 2.89
CA ASP A 272 11.16 10.27 2.93
C ASP A 272 11.70 10.23 1.51
N ALA A 273 11.55 11.37 0.84
CA ALA A 273 12.01 11.61 -0.51
C ALA A 273 12.14 13.11 -0.76
N VAL A 274 12.92 13.49 -1.78
CA VAL A 274 12.87 14.85 -2.32
C VAL A 274 11.58 15.00 -3.13
N VAL A 275 10.62 15.81 -2.67
CA VAL A 275 9.36 16.02 -3.39
C VAL A 275 9.48 17.17 -4.38
N GLN A 276 9.25 16.86 -5.66
CA GLN A 276 9.17 17.81 -6.78
C GLN A 276 7.77 17.73 -7.39
N ALA A 277 6.81 18.40 -6.75
CA ALA A 277 5.42 18.39 -7.17
C ALA A 277 4.85 19.80 -7.41
N ASN A 278 3.86 19.91 -8.31
CA ASN A 278 3.14 21.18 -8.48
C ASN A 278 2.33 21.53 -7.23
N THR A 279 1.75 20.52 -6.59
CA THR A 279 1.03 20.61 -5.33
C THR A 279 1.49 19.48 -4.42
N TYR A 280 1.92 19.83 -3.22
CA TYR A 280 2.32 18.88 -2.18
C TYR A 280 1.66 19.27 -0.86
N PHE A 281 0.98 18.30 -0.25
CA PHE A 281 0.51 18.37 1.12
C PHE A 281 1.27 17.35 1.94
N ASP A 282 2.14 17.82 2.84
CA ASP A 282 2.69 16.96 3.89
C ASP A 282 1.60 16.63 4.93
N ALA A 283 1.87 15.67 5.82
CA ALA A 283 0.90 15.22 6.81
C ALA A 283 0.41 16.34 7.74
N ASP A 284 1.29 17.30 8.10
CA ASP A 284 0.97 18.43 8.96
C ASP A 284 0.02 19.43 8.28
N HIS A 285 0.14 19.59 6.96
CA HIS A 285 -0.71 20.46 6.16
C HIS A 285 -1.99 19.76 5.70
N TYR A 286 -1.96 18.48 5.30
CA TYR A 286 -3.15 17.79 4.80
C TYR A 286 -4.19 17.56 5.91
N GLN A 287 -3.74 17.09 7.08
CA GLN A 287 -4.57 16.80 8.27
C GLN A 287 -5.85 16.02 7.92
N GLN A 288 -5.72 14.87 7.25
CA GLN A 288 -6.86 14.04 6.79
C GLN A 288 -7.84 14.82 5.90
N GLY A 289 -7.37 15.86 5.22
CA GLY A 289 -8.19 16.73 4.39
C GLY A 289 -8.82 17.93 5.12
N TYR A 290 -8.64 18.08 6.44
CA TYR A 290 -9.16 19.22 7.21
C TYR A 290 -8.16 20.37 7.35
N GLY A 291 -6.97 20.24 6.76
CA GLY A 291 -6.00 21.31 6.76
C GLY A 291 -6.56 22.60 6.15
N ASN A 292 -6.21 23.73 6.76
CA ASN A 292 -6.70 25.03 6.32
C ASN A 292 -6.31 25.32 4.85
N GLY A 293 -7.29 25.51 3.97
CA GLY A 293 -7.06 25.80 2.55
C GLY A 293 -6.88 24.56 1.66
N VAL A 294 -6.84 23.35 2.25
CA VAL A 294 -6.57 22.10 1.52
C VAL A 294 -7.68 21.82 0.51
N GLN A 295 -8.94 21.85 0.94
CA GLN A 295 -10.06 21.53 0.08
C GLN A 295 -10.24 22.56 -1.03
N GLU A 296 -9.98 23.84 -0.78
CA GLU A 296 -10.02 24.90 -1.79
C GLU A 296 -8.99 24.65 -2.89
N VAL A 297 -7.74 24.37 -2.52
CA VAL A 297 -6.67 24.06 -3.48
C VAL A 297 -7.00 22.79 -4.27
N LEU A 298 -7.46 21.73 -3.61
CA LEU A 298 -7.86 20.50 -4.27
C LEU A 298 -9.06 20.74 -5.21
N ARG A 299 -10.04 21.57 -4.82
CA ARG A 299 -11.19 21.94 -5.65
C ARG A 299 -10.87 22.92 -6.77
N GLU A 300 -9.69 23.53 -6.79
CA GLU A 300 -9.19 24.19 -7.99
C GLU A 300 -8.53 23.17 -8.94
N LEU A 301 -7.78 22.22 -8.37
CA LEU A 301 -6.94 21.26 -9.09
C LEU A 301 -7.70 20.07 -9.69
N LEU A 302 -8.55 19.42 -8.91
CA LEU A 302 -9.17 18.11 -9.18
C LEU A 302 -10.66 18.23 -9.46
N VAL A 303 -11.16 17.53 -10.48
CA VAL A 303 -12.58 17.55 -10.91
C VAL A 303 -13.57 17.28 -9.76
N ASP A 304 -14.82 17.75 -9.87
CA ASP A 304 -15.79 17.67 -8.76
C ASP A 304 -16.18 16.22 -8.42
N GLU A 305 -16.07 15.30 -9.38
CA GLU A 305 -16.42 13.89 -9.22
C GLU A 305 -15.53 13.10 -8.26
N VAL A 306 -14.44 13.68 -7.77
CA VAL A 306 -13.59 13.06 -6.73
C VAL A 306 -13.90 13.58 -5.32
N PHE A 307 -14.91 14.44 -5.17
CA PHE A 307 -15.35 14.96 -3.88
C PHE A 307 -16.66 14.30 -3.46
N ALA A 308 -16.76 13.94 -2.19
CA ALA A 308 -17.98 13.40 -1.58
C ALA A 308 -18.09 13.86 -0.13
N ASN A 309 -19.32 13.82 0.39
CA ASN A 309 -19.62 14.14 1.78
C ASN A 309 -19.83 12.84 2.54
N ASP A 310 -19.18 12.69 3.69
CA ASP A 310 -19.54 11.62 4.62
C ASP A 310 -20.87 11.96 5.31
N GLU A 311 -21.61 10.94 5.79
CA GLU A 311 -22.98 11.09 6.31
C GLU A 311 -23.08 12.10 7.49
N ASP A 312 -21.96 12.37 8.15
CA ASP A 312 -21.84 13.24 9.32
C ASP A 312 -21.14 14.59 9.05
N GLU A 313 -20.77 14.87 7.80
CA GLU A 313 -20.04 16.09 7.41
C GLU A 313 -20.94 17.12 6.70
N GLU A 314 -20.63 18.41 6.87
CA GLU A 314 -21.37 19.50 6.21
C GLU A 314 -20.75 19.89 4.85
N GLU A 315 -19.49 19.51 4.60
CA GLU A 315 -18.70 19.91 3.44
C GLU A 315 -18.12 18.68 2.74
N GLU A 316 -18.17 18.64 1.40
CA GLU A 316 -17.54 17.52 0.69
C GLU A 316 -16.02 17.63 0.75
N HIS A 317 -15.35 16.52 1.06
CA HIS A 317 -13.90 16.40 1.04
C HIS A 317 -13.44 15.58 -0.17
N LEU A 318 -12.15 15.68 -0.52
CA LEU A 318 -11.53 14.77 -1.47
C LEU A 318 -11.71 13.33 -0.96
N TYR A 319 -12.43 12.53 -1.73
CA TYR A 319 -12.66 11.13 -1.42
C TYR A 319 -11.66 10.28 -2.19
N ARG A 320 -10.72 9.67 -1.47
CA ARG A 320 -9.61 8.89 -2.04
C ARG A 320 -10.11 7.79 -2.98
N GLU A 321 -11.16 7.08 -2.60
CA GLU A 321 -11.75 5.98 -3.37
C GLU A 321 -12.25 6.50 -4.72
N LEU A 322 -12.94 7.65 -4.75
CA LEU A 322 -13.42 8.25 -6.00
C LEU A 322 -12.26 8.70 -6.90
N LEU A 323 -11.21 9.28 -6.30
CA LEU A 323 -9.99 9.66 -7.01
C LEU A 323 -9.35 8.45 -7.71
N PHE A 324 -9.11 7.37 -6.98
CA PHE A 324 -8.46 6.18 -7.51
C PHE A 324 -9.36 5.36 -8.43
N GLU A 325 -10.68 5.32 -8.20
CA GLU A 325 -11.63 4.73 -9.16
C GLU A 325 -11.58 5.44 -10.52
N ARG A 326 -11.55 6.77 -10.51
CA ARG A 326 -11.48 7.57 -11.74
C ARG A 326 -10.15 7.36 -12.45
N LEU A 327 -9.05 7.30 -11.70
CA LEU A 327 -7.73 6.93 -12.24
C LEU A 327 -7.72 5.51 -12.82
N ARG A 328 -8.42 4.54 -12.23
CA ARG A 328 -8.49 3.17 -12.78
C ARG A 328 -9.24 3.12 -14.09
N LYS A 329 -10.30 3.94 -14.22
CA LYS A 329 -11.11 4.06 -15.44
C LYS A 329 -10.40 4.77 -16.60
N GLY A 330 -9.17 5.26 -16.42
CA GLY A 330 -8.49 6.05 -17.45
C GLY A 330 -9.01 7.49 -17.55
N GLU A 331 -9.91 7.91 -16.65
CA GLU A 331 -10.57 9.20 -16.72
C GLU A 331 -9.68 10.32 -16.14
N PRO A 332 -9.77 11.56 -16.65
CA PRO A 332 -8.98 12.67 -16.16
C PRO A 332 -9.44 13.10 -14.76
N VAL A 333 -8.50 13.24 -13.83
CA VAL A 333 -8.77 13.73 -12.47
C VAL A 333 -8.43 15.21 -12.29
N PHE A 334 -7.52 15.74 -13.12
CA PHE A 334 -7.16 17.15 -13.07
C PHE A 334 -8.05 17.99 -13.97
N ARG A 335 -8.47 19.16 -13.49
CA ARG A 335 -9.12 20.16 -14.33
C ARG A 335 -8.17 20.64 -15.44
N THR A 336 -8.76 20.97 -16.58
CA THR A 336 -8.06 21.70 -17.63
C THR A 336 -8.06 23.19 -17.27
N SER A 337 -7.10 23.96 -17.78
CA SER A 337 -7.01 25.40 -17.53
C SER A 337 -8.34 26.14 -17.81
N SER A 338 -9.08 25.71 -18.84
CA SER A 338 -10.38 26.27 -19.20
C SER A 338 -11.50 25.98 -18.19
N SER A 339 -11.50 24.82 -17.51
CA SER A 339 -12.54 24.49 -16.54
C SER A 339 -12.30 25.15 -15.18
N ALA A 340 -11.02 25.35 -14.80
CA ALA A 340 -10.66 26.12 -13.61
C ALA A 340 -11.08 27.61 -13.73
N GLU A 341 -10.92 28.22 -14.91
CA GLU A 341 -11.37 29.61 -15.15
C GLU A 341 -12.90 29.74 -15.17
N ALA A 342 -13.62 28.76 -15.72
CA ALA A 342 -15.09 28.76 -15.75
C ALA A 342 -15.69 28.67 -14.33
N ARG A 343 -15.08 27.86 -13.45
CA ARG A 343 -15.49 27.72 -12.05
C ARG A 343 -15.28 29.01 -11.25
N ARG A 344 -14.10 29.64 -11.37
CA ARG A 344 -13.84 30.95 -10.73
C ARG A 344 -14.87 32.01 -11.15
N ARG A 345 -15.33 31.99 -12.40
CA ARG A 345 -16.41 32.88 -12.88
C ARG A 345 -17.77 32.52 -12.31
N HIS A 346 -18.04 31.24 -12.07
CA HIS A 346 -19.29 30.78 -11.47
C HIS A 346 -19.36 31.15 -9.98
N GLU A 347 -18.30 30.91 -9.21
CA GLU A 347 -18.20 31.24 -7.78
C GLU A 347 -18.23 32.76 -7.54
N ALA A 348 -17.58 33.55 -8.40
CA ALA A 348 -17.69 35.01 -8.37
C ALA A 348 -19.11 35.51 -8.67
N ASN A 349 -19.92 34.75 -9.41
CA ASN A 349 -21.31 35.09 -9.71
C ASN A 349 -22.29 34.62 -8.61
N THR A 350 -21.97 33.57 -7.85
CA THR A 350 -22.81 33.07 -6.76
C THR A 350 -22.55 33.79 -5.43
N THR A 351 -21.40 34.44 -5.27
CA THR A 351 -21.07 35.30 -4.11
C THR A 351 -21.48 36.77 -4.30
N GLY A 352 -22.22 37.09 -5.37
CA GLY A 352 -22.77 38.43 -5.59
C GLY A 352 -23.77 38.83 -4.49
N PRO A 353 -23.78 40.11 -4.05
CA PRO A 353 -24.63 40.55 -2.95
C PRO A 353 -26.11 40.28 -3.26
N CYS A 354 -26.79 39.66 -2.30
CA CYS A 354 -28.22 39.35 -2.32
C CYS A 354 -29.03 40.54 -2.88
N PRO A 355 -29.73 40.41 -4.02
CA PRO A 355 -30.55 41.49 -4.56
C PRO A 355 -31.86 41.56 -3.75
N GLY A 356 -31.78 42.16 -2.56
CA GLY A 356 -32.90 42.09 -1.62
C GLY A 356 -32.86 43.04 -0.42
N CYS A 357 -32.09 44.12 -0.46
CA CYS A 357 -32.23 45.21 0.52
C CYS A 357 -32.33 46.54 -0.21
N VAL A 358 -33.53 46.81 -0.73
CA VAL A 358 -33.99 48.16 -1.03
C VAL A 358 -34.89 48.62 0.11
N SER A 359 -34.55 49.80 0.64
CA SER A 359 -35.32 50.72 1.51
C SER A 359 -35.71 50.27 2.92
N CYS A 360 -35.16 50.98 3.93
CA CYS A 360 -35.80 52.15 4.55
C CYS A 360 -34.75 53.13 5.06
#